data_AF-A0A397NNY6-F1
#
_entry.id   AF-A0A397NNY6-F1
#
_cell.length_a   1.000
_cell.length_b   1.000
_cell.length_c   1.000
_cell.angle_alpha   90.00
_cell.angle_beta   90.00
_cell.angle_gamma   90.00
#
_symmetry.space_group_name_H-M   'P 1'
#
loop_
_entity.id
_entity.type
_entity.pdbx_description
1 polymer ?
#
loop_
_entity_poly.entity_id
_entity_poly.type
_entity_poly.pdbx_seq_one_letter_code
_entity_poly.pdbx_strand_id
1 'polypeptide(L)' 'MMSGYLTGKSANIGGERRRYTVIEKPDGWCVSLNGMTTGAFPNRAAAATVARSLQHQADNLNHVYERKSH' A
#
# COMPACT_ATOMS: atom_id res chain seq x y z
N MET A 1 -20.06 4.48 -21.57
CA MET A 1 -19.06 5.10 -20.67
C MET A 1 -18.64 4.02 -19.68
N MET A 2 -17.44 3.46 -19.85
CA MET A 2 -17.00 2.26 -19.12
C MET A 2 -16.73 2.58 -17.64
N SER A 3 -17.49 1.94 -16.75
CA SER A 3 -17.25 1.93 -15.31
C SER A 3 -16.38 0.71 -14.99
N GLY A 4 -15.07 0.92 -14.87
CA GLY A 4 -14.11 -0.12 -14.53
C GLY A 4 -14.03 -0.34 -13.02
N TYR A 5 -15.07 -0.91 -12.41
CA TYR A 5 -14.96 -1.43 -11.04
C TYR A 5 -14.23 -2.77 -11.09
N LEU A 6 -12.97 -2.76 -10.65
CA LEU A 6 -12.16 -3.97 -10.47
C LEU A 6 -12.80 -4.86 -9.40
N THR A 7 -13.44 -5.94 -9.85
CA THR A 7 -13.83 -7.07 -9.02
C THR A 7 -12.58 -7.90 -8.72
N GLY A 8 -12.32 -8.24 -7.45
CA GLY A 8 -11.25 -9.18 -7.15
C GLY A 8 -10.61 -9.10 -5.76
N LYS A 9 -11.26 -9.77 -4.81
CA LYS A 9 -10.64 -10.67 -3.82
C LYS A 9 -10.02 -10.07 -2.54
N SER A 10 -10.83 -10.22 -1.48
CA SER A 10 -10.48 -10.44 -0.08
C SER A 10 -9.65 -9.36 0.62
N ALA A 11 -10.35 -8.41 1.22
CA ALA A 11 -9.85 -7.69 2.39
C ALA A 11 -9.57 -8.72 3.51
N ASN A 12 -8.33 -9.22 3.58
CA ASN A 12 -7.85 -9.92 4.76
C ASN A 12 -7.66 -8.87 5.86
N ILE A 13 -8.77 -8.48 6.49
CA ILE A 13 -8.80 -7.64 7.70
C ILE A 13 -8.48 -8.57 8.86
N GLY A 14 -7.22 -9.01 8.93
CA GLY A 14 -6.77 -9.95 9.94
C GLY A 14 -5.48 -9.45 10.55
N GLY A 15 -5.56 -8.43 11.41
CA GLY A 15 -4.57 -8.09 12.46
C GLY A 15 -3.10 -7.85 12.08
N GLU A 16 -2.72 -8.05 10.82
CA GLU A 16 -1.33 -7.97 10.39
C GLU A 16 -1.00 -6.50 10.14
N ARG A 17 0.04 -6.00 10.83
CA ARG A 17 0.61 -4.66 10.68
C ARG A 17 0.42 -4.16 9.25
N ARG A 18 -0.23 -3.00 9.09
CA ARG A 18 -0.44 -2.28 7.82
C ARG A 18 0.86 -2.31 7.00
N ARG A 19 0.98 -3.29 6.10
CA ARG A 19 2.18 -3.55 5.31
C ARG A 19 1.94 -3.09 3.89
N TYR A 20 2.74 -2.15 3.43
CA TYR A 20 2.77 -1.76 2.03
C TYR A 20 3.40 -2.91 1.24
N THR A 21 2.63 -3.49 0.33
CA THR A 21 3.05 -4.62 -0.51
C THR A 21 3.25 -4.15 -1.94
N VAL A 22 4.15 -4.79 -2.68
CA VAL A 22 4.35 -4.52 -4.10
C VAL A 22 3.65 -5.61 -4.90
N ILE A 23 2.77 -5.22 -5.81
CA ILE A 23 2.04 -6.12 -6.70
C ILE A 23 2.40 -5.82 -8.16
N GLU A 24 2.42 -6.86 -8.98
CA GLU A 24 2.59 -6.73 -10.42
C GLU A 24 1.22 -6.61 -11.09
N LYS A 25 1.11 -5.68 -12.04
CA LYS A 25 -0.08 -5.43 -12.88
C LYS A 25 0.34 -5.37 -14.36
N PRO A 26 -0.61 -5.52 -15.30
CA PRO A 26 -0.33 -5.45 -16.74
C PRO A 26 0.37 -4.15 -17.16
N ASP A 27 0.04 -3.05 -16.48
CA ASP A 27 0.59 -1.72 -16.72
C ASP A 27 1.88 -1.40 -15.92
N GLY A 28 2.38 -2.35 -15.11
CA GLY A 28 3.60 -2.20 -14.32
C GLY A 28 3.45 -2.59 -12.85
N TRP A 29 4.27 -2.01 -11.98
CA TRP A 29 4.35 -2.37 -10.56
C TRP A 29 3.57 -1.37 -9.71
N CYS A 30 2.67 -1.85 -8.85
CA CYS A 30 1.89 -0.99 -7.95
C CYS A 30 2.23 -1.29 -6.49
N VAL A 31 2.07 -0.30 -5.62
CA VAL A 31 2.10 -0.51 -4.17
C VAL A 31 0.65 -0.70 -3.70
N SER A 32 0.37 -1.78 -3.01
CA SER A 32 -0.93 -2.06 -2.39
C SER A 32 -0.90 -1.93 -0.87
N LEU A 33 -1.91 -1.28 -0.33
CA LEU A 33 -2.19 -1.21 1.10
C LEU A 33 -3.69 -1.46 1.32
N ASN A 34 -4.05 -2.50 2.08
CA ASN A 34 -5.43 -2.82 2.43
C ASN A 34 -6.40 -2.84 1.23
N GLY A 35 -5.94 -3.32 0.07
CA GLY A 35 -6.73 -3.38 -1.15
C GLY A 35 -6.76 -2.08 -1.97
N MET A 36 -6.24 -0.96 -1.46
CA MET A 36 -5.96 0.22 -2.28
C MET A 36 -4.63 0.07 -2.99
N THR A 37 -4.55 0.48 -4.25
CA THR A 37 -3.32 0.41 -5.06
C THR A 37 -2.93 1.79 -5.54
N THR A 38 -1.65 2.13 -5.44
CA THR A 38 -1.09 3.34 -6.05
C THR A 38 -1.08 3.24 -7.57
N GLY A 39 -0.73 4.35 -8.24
CA GLY A 39 -0.41 4.34 -9.66
C GLY A 39 0.68 3.32 -10.01
N ALA A 40 0.69 2.89 -11.28
CA ALA A 40 1.67 1.96 -11.79
C ALA A 40 3.04 2.64 -11.95
N PHE A 41 4.07 1.96 -11.45
CA PHE A 41 5.46 2.33 -11.62
C PHE A 41 6.07 1.47 -12.72
N PRO A 42 6.96 2.02 -13.56
CA PRO A 42 7.62 1.25 -14.61
C PRO A 42 8.56 0.17 -14.05
N ASN A 43 9.08 0.35 -12.83
CA ASN A 43 10.10 -0.52 -12.24
C ASN A 43 9.68 -1.08 -10.88
N ARG A 44 9.93 -2.38 -10.66
CA ARG A 44 9.75 -3.05 -9.35
C ARG A 44 10.53 -2.35 -8.24
N ALA A 45 11.77 -1.95 -8.52
CA ALA A 45 12.64 -1.29 -7.55
C ALA A 45 12.06 0.07 -7.11
N ALA A 46 11.44 0.82 -8.03
CA ALA A 46 10.78 2.08 -7.71
C ALA A 46 9.57 1.85 -6.81
N ALA A 47 8.71 0.87 -7.15
CA ALA A 47 7.57 0.50 -6.31
C ALA A 47 8.02 0.02 -4.91
N ALA A 48 9.10 -0.76 -4.83
CA ALA A 48 9.66 -1.24 -3.55
C ALA A 48 10.20 -0.09 -2.69
N THR A 49 10.91 0.87 -3.29
CA THR A 49 11.39 2.06 -2.58
C THR A 49 10.22 2.88 -2.03
N VAL A 50 9.17 3.08 -2.84
CA VAL A 50 7.96 3.80 -2.41
C VAL A 50 7.26 3.05 -1.28
N ALA A 51 7.07 1.73 -1.41
CA ALA A 51 6.47 0.92 -0.36
C ALA A 51 7.25 1.02 0.97
N ARG A 52 8.59 1.00 0.90
CA ARG A 52 9.44 1.14 2.09
C ARG A 52 9.33 2.53 2.73
N SER A 53 9.35 3.59 1.92
CA SER A 53 9.20 4.96 2.41
C SER A 53 7.82 5.18 3.04
N LEU A 54 6.76 4.67 2.42
CA LEU A 54 5.40 4.74 2.96
C LEU A 54 5.28 3.96 4.28
N GLN A 55 5.91 2.78 4.38
CA GLN A 55 5.95 2.03 5.62
C GLN A 55 6.63 2.80 6.75
N HIS A 56 7.77 3.43 6.46
CA HIS A 56 8.52 4.22 7.43
C HIS A 56 7.74 5.47 7.88
N GLN A 57 7.04 6.14 6.96
CA GLN A 57 6.17 7.27 7.31
C GLN A 57 4.98 6.83 8.18
N ALA A 58 4.35 5.70 7.86
CA ALA A 58 3.26 5.15 8.66
C ALA A 58 3.72 4.72 10.07
N ASP A 59 4.91 4.14 10.18
CA ASP A 59 5.52 3.78 11.46
C ASP A 59 5.80 5.00 12.34
N ASN A 60 6.41 6.04 11.75
CA ASN A 60 6.63 7.31 12.43
C ASN A 60 5.33 7.99 12.89
N LEU A 61 4.28 7.97 12.05
CA LEU A 61 2.98 8.53 12.40
C LEU A 61 2.32 7.78 13.58
N ASN A 62 2.39 6.45 13.58
CA ASN A 62 1.89 5.65 14.70
C ASN A 62 2.62 6.00 16.00
N HIS A 63 3.96 6.07 15.97
CA HIS A 63 4.75 6.42 17.15
C HIS A 63 4.44 7.83 17.67
N VAL A 64 4.22 8.82 16.78
CA VAL A 64 3.82 10.18 17.18
C VAL A 64 2.43 10.20 17.83
N TYR A 65 1.49 9.38 17.32
CA TYR A 65 0.14 9.29 17.87
C TYR A 65 0.14 8.64 19.27
N GLU A 66 0.93 7.58 19.45
CA GLU A 66 1.13 6.92 20.75
C GLU A 66 1.74 7.86 21.79
N ARG A 67 2.60 8.81 21.40
CA ARG A 67 3.15 9.80 22.34
C ARG A 67 2.22 10.94 22.71
N LYS A 68 1.25 11.28 21.86
CA LYS A 68 0.31 12.40 22.11
C LYS A 68 -0.92 12.02 22.92
N SER A 69 -1.13 10.71 23.12
CA SER A 69 -2.28 10.16 23.85
C SER A 69 -1.97 9.88 25.33
N HIS A 70 -0.84 10.37 25.84
CA HIS A 70 -0.36 10.19 27.21
C HIS A 70 -0.11 11.53 27.91
#